data_AF-A0A7I7UGN0-F1
#
_entry.id   AF-A0A7I7UGN0-F1
#
_cell.length_a   1.000
_cell.length_b   1.000
_cell.length_c   1.000
_cell.angle_alpha   90.00
_cell.angle_beta   90.00
_cell.angle_gamma   90.00
#
_symmetry.space_group_name_H-M   'P 1'
#
loop_
_entity.id
_entity.type
_entity.pdbx_description
1 polymer ?
#
loop_
_entity_poly.entity_id
_entity_poly.type
_entity_poly.pdbx_seq_one_letter_code
_entity_poly.pdbx_strand_id
1 'polypeptide(L)'
;MNSDVLVVGAGPTGLTMAVELARRGVDVRIIDAAPAPTTETRALGVQPRTLELFERLDLAEAAVAEGMKVTDFKVFSEGKQFLHLDLEGLDSPYPYLLMLQQPRVEALLNARLESFGVTVERAIELATLRHDSDGVAVELRHGDGTVEHTRTSWLIGCDGAHSTVRHQLGVPFVGAAFEENFAVADVEMDWPLPHNVFHAFLNRGNFAAYFPMPGGLHRLTIAYRPGQTPTGDVTDQELQAAVDRGAPPGARITAVHYAGRFQINQRKVARHSVGRVFLAGDAAHVHSVVGGQGMNTGIQDAFNLGWKLAAVVNGHAEPPLLDSYAEERAPVTHRLVKGTRRATRTTLLRNPIATAMRRHIAPHITPRPRFQRVLRRALTQLDVSYRDGTGGSNDDRLAVGDRYPDIGLLHPTKYTWLTPATEAARHPDLVAVRHVDDGAAPTLVRPDGYIAALGNDTALASTSKRPSGKGISCGPSSLIRLLRRRFTMPAPRWVARANKKVLNRVTKFIAPWAPGWAVVIHRGRKSQRVYRTPLWAFRRQDGFVIALTYGSQADWVRNVLAADGCELETRRRRYQVGSPRVYYDEDAADMPAFIRFMLRNVIKAPEFLRVDVVRELSAV
;
A
#
# COMPACT_ATOMS: atom_id res chain seq x y z
N MET A 1 -36.86 -8.51 11.89
CA MET A 1 -35.90 -7.53 12.44
C MET A 1 -35.60 -6.56 11.31
N ASN A 2 -35.69 -5.24 11.52
CA ASN A 2 -35.37 -4.28 10.47
C ASN A 2 -33.92 -4.49 10.01
N SER A 3 -33.74 -4.76 8.73
CA SER A 3 -32.46 -5.07 8.08
C SER A 3 -31.83 -3.82 7.47
N ASP A 4 -32.06 -2.67 8.09
CA ASP A 4 -31.73 -1.36 7.56
C ASP A 4 -30.28 -0.98 7.87
N VAL A 5 -29.65 -0.27 6.94
CA VAL A 5 -28.27 0.16 7.02
C VAL A 5 -28.18 1.66 6.77
N LEU A 6 -27.55 2.40 7.68
CA LEU A 6 -27.25 3.82 7.50
C LEU A 6 -25.81 4.03 7.01
N VAL A 7 -25.66 4.65 5.84
CA VAL A 7 -24.39 5.13 5.32
C VAL A 7 -24.29 6.64 5.56
N VAL A 8 -23.22 7.08 6.22
CA VAL A 8 -22.99 8.49 6.56
C VAL A 8 -21.86 9.04 5.69
N GLY A 9 -22.19 10.00 4.82
CA GLY A 9 -21.28 10.60 3.84
C GLY A 9 -21.47 10.01 2.45
N ALA A 10 -21.76 10.86 1.46
CA ALA A 10 -22.00 10.55 0.06
C ALA A 10 -20.86 11.00 -0.86
N GLY A 11 -19.61 10.82 -0.40
CA GLY A 11 -18.44 10.77 -1.27
C GLY A 11 -18.33 9.43 -2.02
N PRO A 12 -17.25 9.19 -2.79
CA PRO A 12 -17.13 8.01 -3.65
C PRO A 12 -17.23 6.69 -2.89
N THR A 13 -16.67 6.62 -1.68
CA THR A 13 -16.75 5.46 -0.78
C THR A 13 -18.19 5.18 -0.36
N GLY A 14 -18.93 6.19 0.11
CA GLY A 14 -20.28 6.03 0.61
C GLY A 14 -21.29 5.72 -0.48
N LEU A 15 -21.19 6.39 -1.63
CA LEU A 15 -21.99 6.09 -2.81
C LEU A 15 -21.75 4.65 -3.29
N THR A 16 -20.48 4.22 -3.37
CA THR A 16 -20.14 2.83 -3.70
C THR A 16 -20.74 1.85 -2.69
N MET A 17 -20.64 2.15 -1.39
CA MET A 17 -21.21 1.31 -0.33
C MET A 17 -22.73 1.16 -0.49
N ALA A 18 -23.44 2.27 -0.67
CA ALA A 18 -24.88 2.27 -0.86
C ALA A 18 -25.27 1.50 -2.12
N VAL A 19 -24.55 1.65 -3.23
CA VAL A 19 -24.77 0.86 -4.45
C VAL A 19 -24.56 -0.63 -4.20
N GLU A 20 -23.48 -1.03 -3.52
CA GLU A 20 -23.20 -2.44 -3.19
C GLU A 20 -24.30 -3.08 -2.33
N LEU A 21 -24.86 -2.32 -1.39
CA LEU A 21 -25.95 -2.75 -0.50
C LEU A 21 -27.28 -2.82 -1.26
N ALA A 22 -27.67 -1.74 -1.95
CA ALA A 22 -28.92 -1.62 -2.68
C ALA A 22 -29.03 -2.69 -3.78
N ARG A 23 -27.97 -2.91 -4.57
CA ARG A 23 -27.96 -3.94 -5.63
C ARG A 23 -28.06 -5.38 -5.12
N ARG A 24 -27.97 -5.58 -3.79
CA ARG A 24 -28.13 -6.87 -3.09
C ARG A 24 -29.40 -6.92 -2.24
N GLY A 25 -30.31 -5.97 -2.43
CA GLY A 25 -31.61 -5.94 -1.76
C GLY A 25 -31.55 -5.56 -0.29
N VAL A 26 -30.47 -4.91 0.16
CA VAL A 26 -30.39 -4.36 1.52
C VAL A 26 -31.07 -2.99 1.54
N ASP A 27 -31.95 -2.77 2.52
CA ASP A 27 -32.57 -1.46 2.76
C ASP A 27 -31.50 -0.49 3.28
N VAL A 28 -31.15 0.49 2.46
CA VAL A 28 -30.03 1.40 2.73
C VAL A 28 -30.50 2.85 2.69
N ARG A 29 -30.23 3.56 3.77
CA ARG A 29 -30.34 5.01 3.88
C ARG A 29 -28.96 5.62 3.74
N ILE A 30 -28.82 6.67 2.93
CA ILE A 30 -27.57 7.41 2.80
C ILE A 30 -27.79 8.90 3.01
N ILE A 31 -27.05 9.47 3.95
CA ILE A 31 -27.12 10.89 4.32
C ILE A 31 -25.80 11.59 4.00
N ASP A 32 -25.87 12.88 3.70
CA ASP A 32 -24.69 13.73 3.57
C ASP A 32 -24.98 15.14 4.10
N ALA A 33 -24.03 15.68 4.87
CA ALA A 33 -24.16 17.00 5.48
C ALA A 33 -24.09 18.13 4.44
N ALA A 34 -23.44 17.92 3.29
CA ALA A 34 -23.36 18.92 2.25
C ALA A 34 -24.75 19.09 1.57
N PRO A 35 -25.18 20.33 1.30
CA PRO A 35 -26.47 20.58 0.66
C PRO A 35 -26.48 20.18 -0.82
N ALA A 36 -25.30 20.01 -1.44
CA ALA A 36 -25.15 19.61 -2.83
C ALA A 36 -23.85 18.80 -3.03
N PRO A 37 -23.75 18.00 -4.11
CA PRO A 37 -22.49 17.35 -4.50
C PRO A 37 -21.36 18.38 -4.67
N THR A 38 -20.13 17.97 -4.40
CA THR A 38 -18.97 18.86 -4.55
C THR A 38 -18.66 19.11 -6.03
N THR A 39 -18.29 20.34 -6.36
CA THR A 39 -17.69 20.70 -7.65
C THR A 39 -16.16 20.72 -7.58
N GLU A 40 -15.58 20.58 -6.39
CA GLU A 40 -14.14 20.59 -6.19
C GLU A 40 -13.52 19.27 -6.65
N THR A 41 -12.48 19.35 -7.46
CA THR A 41 -11.74 18.15 -7.88
C THR A 41 -10.59 17.91 -6.91
N ARG A 42 -10.75 16.99 -5.95
CA ARG A 42 -9.67 16.56 -5.04
C ARG A 42 -8.92 15.33 -5.57
N ALA A 43 -9.65 14.38 -6.14
CA ALA A 43 -9.09 13.21 -6.82
C ALA A 43 -9.33 13.26 -8.34
N LEU A 44 -8.39 12.70 -9.12
CA LEU A 44 -8.41 12.74 -10.58
C LEU A 44 -8.20 11.39 -11.27
N GLY A 45 -7.44 10.47 -10.67
CA GLY A 45 -7.09 9.20 -11.33
C GLY A 45 -7.92 8.03 -10.85
N VAL A 46 -8.64 7.37 -11.75
CA VAL A 46 -9.29 6.08 -11.53
C VAL A 46 -8.34 4.97 -12.02
N GLN A 47 -7.94 4.10 -11.10
CA GLN A 47 -6.97 3.03 -11.36
C GLN A 47 -7.61 1.81 -12.04
N PRO A 48 -6.82 0.99 -12.76
CA PRO A 48 -7.31 -0.27 -13.36
C PRO A 48 -8.12 -1.12 -12.38
N ARG A 49 -7.64 -1.29 -11.14
CA ARG A 49 -8.36 -2.06 -10.12
C ARG A 49 -9.77 -1.55 -9.86
N THR A 50 -9.96 -0.22 -9.89
CA THR A 50 -11.24 0.43 -9.69
C THR A 50 -12.11 0.38 -10.94
N LEU A 51 -11.54 0.47 -12.14
CA LEU A 51 -12.29 0.31 -13.39
C LEU A 51 -12.89 -1.09 -13.52
N GLU A 52 -12.17 -2.10 -13.09
CA GLU A 52 -12.68 -3.48 -13.01
C GLU A 52 -13.82 -3.64 -12.02
N LEU A 53 -13.85 -2.82 -10.96
CA LEU A 53 -14.97 -2.77 -10.03
C LEU A 53 -16.14 -1.99 -10.63
N PHE A 54 -15.88 -0.92 -11.37
CA PHE A 54 -16.90 -0.19 -12.12
C PHE A 54 -17.54 -1.05 -13.20
N GLU A 55 -16.81 -1.96 -13.83
CA GLU A 55 -17.40 -2.92 -14.78
C GLU A 55 -18.49 -3.76 -14.11
N ARG A 56 -18.27 -4.19 -12.86
CA ARG A 56 -19.26 -4.96 -12.08
C ARG A 56 -20.45 -4.14 -11.59
N LEU A 57 -20.36 -2.82 -11.70
CA LEU A 57 -21.44 -1.89 -11.41
C LEU A 57 -22.12 -1.38 -12.67
N ASP A 58 -21.70 -1.82 -13.87
CA ASP A 58 -22.11 -1.29 -15.16
C ASP A 58 -21.77 0.21 -15.34
N LEU A 59 -20.62 0.63 -14.79
CA LEU A 59 -20.15 2.02 -14.81
C LEU A 59 -18.88 2.23 -15.66
N ALA A 60 -18.17 1.16 -16.02
CA ALA A 60 -16.87 1.29 -16.67
C ALA A 60 -16.96 1.95 -18.06
N GLU A 61 -17.95 1.58 -18.88
CA GLU A 61 -18.13 2.17 -20.21
C GLU A 61 -18.39 3.67 -20.13
N ALA A 62 -19.35 4.09 -19.29
CA ALA A 62 -19.68 5.50 -19.07
C ALA A 62 -18.48 6.28 -18.52
N ALA A 63 -17.77 5.73 -17.53
CA ALA A 63 -16.56 6.36 -17.00
C ALA A 63 -15.49 6.55 -18.08
N VAL A 64 -15.24 5.52 -18.89
CA VAL A 64 -14.24 5.55 -19.96
C VAL A 64 -14.62 6.53 -21.07
N ALA A 65 -15.92 6.68 -21.39
CA ALA A 65 -16.40 7.63 -22.38
C ALA A 65 -16.17 9.09 -21.96
N GLU A 66 -16.20 9.38 -20.66
CA GLU A 66 -16.02 10.74 -20.12
C GLU A 66 -14.57 11.08 -19.74
N GLY A 67 -13.77 10.07 -19.42
CA GLY A 67 -12.39 10.25 -18.95
C GLY A 67 -11.34 10.22 -20.05
N MET A 68 -10.11 10.59 -19.69
CA MET A 68 -8.94 10.47 -20.57
C MET A 68 -8.07 9.28 -20.16
N LYS A 69 -7.79 8.38 -21.10
CA LYS A 69 -6.91 7.22 -20.88
C LYS A 69 -5.45 7.65 -20.88
N VAL A 70 -4.71 7.30 -19.82
CA VAL A 70 -3.28 7.55 -19.69
C VAL A 70 -2.53 6.23 -19.56
N THR A 71 -1.77 5.90 -20.60
CA THR A 71 -0.96 4.68 -20.69
C THR A 71 0.50 4.92 -20.34
N ASP A 72 0.99 6.15 -20.53
CA ASP A 72 2.41 6.47 -20.49
C ASP A 72 2.74 7.46 -19.36
N PHE A 73 3.80 7.13 -18.62
CA PHE A 73 4.28 7.90 -17.48
C PHE A 73 5.77 8.17 -17.63
N LYS A 74 6.14 9.44 -17.73
CA LYS A 74 7.53 9.88 -17.91
C LYS A 74 7.97 10.76 -16.76
N VAL A 75 9.07 10.38 -16.12
CA VAL A 75 9.64 11.13 -15.00
C VAL A 75 11.06 11.54 -15.30
N PHE A 76 11.30 12.84 -15.13
CA PHE A 76 12.53 13.53 -15.45
C PHE A 76 13.20 14.04 -14.17
N SER A 77 14.53 14.06 -14.17
CA SER A 77 15.33 14.73 -13.15
C SER A 77 16.49 15.45 -13.80
N GLU A 78 16.60 16.76 -13.54
CA GLU A 78 17.60 17.67 -14.12
C GLU A 78 17.67 17.54 -15.65
N GLY A 79 16.51 17.55 -16.31
CA GLY A 79 16.38 17.47 -17.77
C GLY A 79 16.61 16.07 -18.37
N LYS A 80 16.90 15.03 -17.57
CA LYS A 80 17.05 13.66 -18.06
C LYS A 80 15.89 12.77 -17.62
N GLN A 81 15.30 12.04 -18.56
CA GLN A 81 14.33 10.99 -18.23
C GLN A 81 15.05 9.86 -17.50
N PHE A 82 14.56 9.50 -16.31
CA PHE A 82 15.12 8.37 -15.55
C PHE A 82 14.10 7.26 -15.30
N LEU A 83 12.80 7.53 -15.46
CA LEU A 83 11.75 6.55 -15.40
C LEU A 83 10.79 6.77 -16.58
N HIS A 84 10.54 5.69 -17.30
CA HIS A 84 9.46 5.55 -18.26
C HIS A 84 8.68 4.31 -17.84
N LEU A 85 7.38 4.44 -17.71
CA LEU A 85 6.46 3.36 -17.36
C LEU A 85 5.29 3.43 -18.33
N ASP A 86 5.16 2.41 -19.17
CA ASP A 86 3.93 2.14 -19.91
C ASP A 86 3.06 1.17 -19.12
N LEU A 87 1.75 1.23 -19.35
CA LEU A 87 0.75 0.33 -18.77
C LEU A 87 0.26 -0.72 -19.77
N GLU A 88 0.86 -0.80 -20.96
CA GLU A 88 0.51 -1.80 -21.96
C GLU A 88 0.83 -3.22 -21.46
N GLY A 89 -0.04 -4.18 -21.82
CA GLY A 89 0.11 -5.59 -21.42
C GLY A 89 -0.09 -5.84 -19.92
N LEU A 90 -0.78 -4.93 -19.21
CA LEU A 90 -1.29 -5.23 -17.87
C LEU A 90 -2.30 -6.38 -17.92
N ASP A 91 -2.32 -7.16 -16.85
CA ASP A 91 -3.28 -8.24 -16.61
C ASP A 91 -4.62 -7.66 -16.13
N SER A 92 -5.24 -6.87 -17.02
CA SER A 92 -6.48 -6.12 -16.81
C SER A 92 -7.06 -5.68 -18.16
N PRO A 93 -8.39 -5.72 -18.35
CA PRO A 93 -9.02 -5.13 -19.55
C PRO A 93 -8.90 -3.60 -19.59
N TYR A 94 -8.45 -2.98 -18.49
CA TYR A 94 -8.21 -1.54 -18.39
C TYR A 94 -6.72 -1.23 -18.21
N PRO A 95 -5.86 -1.43 -19.23
CA PRO A 95 -4.41 -1.23 -19.12
C PRO A 95 -4.01 0.26 -19.14
N TYR A 96 -4.70 1.11 -18.38
CA TYR A 96 -4.53 2.55 -18.33
C TYR A 96 -5.04 3.15 -17.02
N LEU A 97 -4.48 4.29 -16.62
CA LEU A 97 -5.07 5.13 -15.59
C LEU A 97 -6.09 6.05 -16.27
N LEU A 98 -7.33 6.06 -15.81
CA LEU A 98 -8.36 6.92 -16.36
C LEU A 98 -8.39 8.25 -15.59
N MET A 99 -8.10 9.34 -16.27
CA MET A 99 -8.22 10.70 -15.73
C MET A 99 -9.68 11.11 -15.81
N LEU A 100 -10.37 10.96 -14.69
CA LEU A 100 -11.79 11.27 -14.50
C LEU A 100 -11.95 11.94 -13.14
N GLN A 101 -12.47 13.16 -13.17
CA GLN A 101 -12.60 13.98 -11.98
C GLN A 101 -13.58 13.34 -10.98
N GLN A 102 -13.27 13.46 -9.68
CA GLN A 102 -14.11 12.93 -8.61
C GLN A 102 -15.61 13.31 -8.72
N PRO A 103 -16.01 14.55 -9.03
CA PRO A 103 -17.43 14.88 -9.19
C PRO A 103 -18.13 14.07 -10.28
N ARG A 104 -17.43 13.71 -11.37
CA ARG A 104 -17.98 12.83 -12.43
C ARG A 104 -18.11 11.39 -11.94
N VAL A 105 -17.14 10.90 -11.18
CA VAL A 105 -17.23 9.59 -10.50
C VAL A 105 -18.43 9.54 -9.55
N GLU A 106 -18.59 10.57 -8.72
CA GLU A 106 -19.73 10.67 -7.79
C GLU A 106 -21.06 10.74 -8.54
N ALA A 107 -21.14 11.50 -9.64
CA ALA A 107 -22.35 11.58 -10.46
C ALA A 107 -22.73 10.21 -11.05
N LEU A 108 -21.76 9.46 -11.59
CA LEU A 108 -22.00 8.11 -12.12
C LEU A 108 -22.48 7.13 -11.03
N LEU A 109 -21.84 7.15 -9.86
CA LEU A 109 -22.25 6.32 -8.73
C LEU A 109 -23.63 6.71 -8.20
N ASN A 110 -23.94 8.01 -8.14
CA ASN A 110 -25.23 8.51 -7.70
C ASN A 110 -26.34 8.12 -8.67
N ALA A 111 -26.14 8.29 -9.99
CA ALA A 111 -27.10 7.82 -11.00
C ALA A 111 -27.32 6.31 -10.92
N ARG A 112 -26.27 5.53 -10.64
CA ARG A 112 -26.39 4.09 -10.40
C ARG A 112 -27.18 3.77 -9.14
N LEU A 113 -26.98 4.51 -8.05
CA LEU A 113 -27.74 4.35 -6.82
C LEU A 113 -29.24 4.65 -7.04
N GLU A 114 -29.54 5.74 -7.75
CA GLU A 114 -30.91 6.14 -8.11
C GLU A 114 -31.62 5.08 -8.95
N SER A 115 -30.90 4.33 -9.80
CA SER A 115 -31.47 3.21 -10.55
C SER A 115 -31.99 2.06 -9.66
N PHE A 116 -31.59 2.01 -8.38
CA PHE A 116 -32.11 1.10 -7.36
C PHE A 116 -33.19 1.75 -6.47
N GLY A 117 -33.65 2.96 -6.80
CA GLY A 117 -34.67 3.69 -6.03
C GLY A 117 -34.15 4.35 -4.75
N VAL A 118 -32.84 4.45 -4.57
CA VAL A 118 -32.22 5.09 -3.40
C VAL A 118 -31.64 6.43 -3.81
N THR A 119 -31.97 7.48 -3.06
CA THR A 119 -31.47 8.85 -3.26
C THR A 119 -30.64 9.30 -2.07
N VAL A 120 -29.65 10.14 -2.29
CA VAL A 120 -28.89 10.76 -1.20
C VAL A 120 -29.73 11.84 -0.52
N GLU A 121 -29.92 11.70 0.79
CA GLU A 121 -30.51 12.75 1.61
C GLU A 121 -29.45 13.78 1.97
N ARG A 122 -29.56 14.96 1.36
CA ARG A 122 -28.60 16.07 1.48
C ARG A 122 -28.99 17.00 2.63
N ALA A 123 -28.02 17.78 3.09
CA ALA A 123 -28.17 18.67 4.25
C ALA A 123 -28.64 17.93 5.52
N ILE A 124 -28.20 16.68 5.71
CA ILE A 124 -28.44 15.92 6.93
C ILE A 124 -27.10 15.49 7.50
N GLU A 125 -26.77 16.00 8.69
CA GLU A 125 -25.55 15.61 9.42
C GLU A 125 -25.86 14.60 10.52
N LEU A 126 -24.96 13.62 10.71
CA LEU A 126 -24.96 12.81 11.92
C LEU A 126 -24.38 13.66 13.06
N ALA A 127 -25.18 13.93 14.10
CA ALA A 127 -24.73 14.67 15.27
C ALA A 127 -24.12 13.74 16.33
N THR A 128 -24.84 12.68 16.71
CA THR A 128 -24.40 11.72 17.71
C THR A 128 -24.81 10.29 17.36
N LEU A 129 -24.11 9.32 17.92
CA LEU A 129 -24.47 7.90 17.81
C LEU A 129 -24.23 7.17 19.13
N ARG A 130 -25.04 6.15 19.40
CA ARG A 130 -24.86 5.17 20.48
C ARG A 130 -25.15 3.79 19.92
N HIS A 131 -24.31 2.80 20.22
CA HIS A 131 -24.49 1.45 19.72
C HIS A 131 -24.57 0.43 20.87
N ASP A 132 -25.26 -0.67 20.60
CA ASP A 132 -25.41 -1.81 21.50
C ASP A 132 -25.43 -3.12 20.70
N SER A 133 -25.87 -4.23 21.29
CA SER A 133 -25.94 -5.55 20.63
C SER A 133 -27.02 -5.64 19.55
N ASP A 134 -28.01 -4.74 19.59
CA ASP A 134 -29.25 -4.85 18.84
C ASP A 134 -29.36 -3.78 17.74
N GLY A 135 -28.43 -2.81 17.70
CA GLY A 135 -28.43 -1.76 16.68
C GLY A 135 -27.64 -0.51 17.08
N VAL A 136 -27.89 0.56 16.34
CA VAL A 136 -27.24 1.87 16.47
C VAL A 136 -28.33 2.94 16.54
N ALA A 137 -28.47 3.58 17.69
CA ALA A 137 -29.29 4.77 17.84
C ALA A 137 -28.50 6.00 17.36
N VAL A 138 -29.12 6.84 16.54
CA VAL A 138 -28.50 8.03 15.95
C VAL A 138 -29.36 9.27 16.15
N GLU A 139 -28.70 10.41 16.26
CA GLU A 139 -29.29 11.73 16.18
C GLU A 139 -28.81 12.38 14.89
N LEU A 140 -29.76 12.72 14.01
CA LEU A 140 -29.51 13.41 12.75
C LEU A 140 -30.01 14.84 12.87
N ARG A 141 -29.23 15.79 12.36
CA ARG A 141 -29.64 17.20 12.26
C ARG A 141 -29.81 17.56 10.80
N HIS A 142 -31.01 18.03 10.49
CA HIS A 142 -31.39 18.49 9.15
C HIS A 142 -30.99 19.95 8.97
N GLY A 143 -30.83 20.37 7.71
CA GLY A 143 -30.41 21.73 7.36
C GLY A 143 -31.39 22.83 7.77
N ASP A 144 -32.64 22.48 8.06
CA ASP A 144 -33.66 23.37 8.62
C ASP A 144 -33.59 23.49 10.16
N GLY A 145 -32.63 22.80 10.79
CA GLY A 145 -32.43 22.75 12.23
C GLY A 145 -33.27 21.69 12.95
N THR A 146 -34.12 20.93 12.25
CA THR A 146 -34.87 19.83 12.86
C THR A 146 -33.93 18.70 13.27
N VAL A 147 -34.27 18.04 14.38
CA VAL A 147 -33.50 16.93 14.94
C VAL A 147 -34.34 15.67 14.85
N GLU A 148 -33.79 14.66 14.18
CA GLU A 148 -34.40 13.35 14.01
C GLU A 148 -33.64 12.33 14.88
N HIS A 149 -34.39 11.61 15.72
CA HIS A 149 -33.86 10.46 16.45
C HIS A 149 -34.35 9.19 15.77
N THR A 150 -33.43 8.37 15.28
CA THR A 150 -33.75 7.10 14.63
C THR A 150 -32.80 6.00 15.07
N ARG A 151 -33.10 4.76 14.69
CA ARG A 151 -32.31 3.59 15.02
C ARG A 151 -32.17 2.71 13.78
N THR A 152 -30.95 2.22 13.59
CA THR A 152 -30.60 1.36 12.46
C THR A 152 -29.88 0.10 12.92
N SER A 153 -29.95 -0.98 12.14
CA SER A 153 -29.24 -2.22 12.45
C SER A 153 -27.73 -2.11 12.25
N TRP A 154 -27.27 -1.34 11.27
CA TRP A 154 -25.84 -1.15 10.98
C TRP A 154 -25.54 0.27 10.55
N LEU A 155 -24.36 0.78 10.89
CA LEU A 155 -23.90 2.11 10.47
C LEU A 155 -22.52 2.03 9.82
N ILE A 156 -22.34 2.70 8.68
CA ILE A 156 -21.05 2.84 8.01
C ILE A 156 -20.68 4.32 7.91
N GLY A 157 -19.60 4.70 8.59
CA GLY A 157 -18.97 6.02 8.45
C GLY A 157 -18.10 6.09 7.20
N CYS A 158 -18.58 6.85 6.23
CA CYS A 158 -17.91 7.22 4.98
C CYS A 158 -17.70 8.76 4.91
N ASP A 159 -17.76 9.42 6.07
CA ASP A 159 -17.86 10.87 6.30
C ASP A 159 -16.49 11.58 6.32
N GLY A 160 -15.52 11.02 5.59
CA GLY A 160 -14.25 11.68 5.27
C GLY A 160 -13.26 11.83 6.43
N ALA A 161 -12.20 12.61 6.18
CA ALA A 161 -11.07 12.74 7.10
C ALA A 161 -11.45 13.27 8.50
N HIS A 162 -12.53 14.04 8.61
CA HIS A 162 -13.04 14.62 9.86
C HIS A 162 -14.21 13.84 10.47
N SER A 163 -14.38 12.58 10.06
CA SER A 163 -15.48 11.67 10.42
C SER A 163 -16.02 11.84 11.84
N THR A 164 -17.27 12.30 11.95
CA THR A 164 -18.05 12.35 13.18
C THR A 164 -18.25 10.94 13.72
N VAL A 165 -18.50 9.95 12.86
CA VAL A 165 -18.66 8.54 13.27
C VAL A 165 -17.43 8.05 14.05
N ARG A 166 -16.24 8.27 13.49
CA ARG A 166 -14.97 7.88 14.14
C ARG A 166 -14.79 8.57 15.49
N HIS A 167 -15.12 9.87 15.57
CA HIS A 167 -15.01 10.65 16.79
C HIS A 167 -15.97 10.16 17.89
N GLN A 168 -17.23 9.89 17.55
CA GLN A 168 -18.24 9.37 18.49
C GLN A 168 -17.90 7.95 18.99
N LEU A 169 -17.25 7.11 18.17
CA LEU A 169 -16.75 5.81 18.59
C LEU A 169 -15.49 5.88 19.48
N GLY A 170 -14.87 7.05 19.62
CA GLY A 170 -13.60 7.21 20.34
C GLY A 170 -12.44 6.43 19.70
N VAL A 171 -12.51 6.11 18.40
CA VAL A 171 -11.48 5.33 17.70
C VAL A 171 -10.27 6.22 17.40
N PRO A 172 -9.06 5.91 17.91
CA PRO A 172 -7.89 6.74 17.69
C PRO A 172 -7.47 6.78 16.21
N PHE A 173 -7.15 7.97 15.72
CA PHE A 173 -6.66 8.19 14.36
C PHE A 173 -5.13 8.33 14.37
N VAL A 174 -4.44 7.19 14.32
CA VAL A 174 -3.00 7.05 14.55
C VAL A 174 -2.21 7.38 13.28
N GLY A 175 -1.20 8.23 13.41
CA GLY A 175 -0.31 8.57 12.31
C GLY A 175 0.58 9.76 12.62
N ALA A 176 1.34 10.21 11.63
CA ALA A 176 2.19 11.39 11.75
C ALA A 176 1.59 12.52 10.93
N ALA A 177 1.51 13.72 11.52
CA ALA A 177 1.33 14.96 10.77
C ALA A 177 2.60 15.20 9.96
N PHE A 178 2.67 14.59 8.78
CA PHE A 178 3.67 14.97 7.79
C PHE A 178 3.11 16.17 7.06
N GLU A 179 3.65 17.35 7.29
CA GLU A 179 3.25 18.56 6.60
C GLU A 179 3.81 18.56 5.17
N GLU A 180 3.21 17.73 4.31
CA GLU A 180 3.41 17.82 2.87
C GLU A 180 2.40 18.84 2.33
N ASN A 181 2.93 19.97 1.89
CA ASN A 181 2.14 21.06 1.34
C ASN A 181 2.17 20.96 -0.19
N PHE A 182 1.00 21.01 -0.80
CA PHE A 182 0.84 20.95 -2.25
C PHE A 182 0.04 22.13 -2.76
N ALA A 183 0.34 22.55 -3.98
CA ALA A 183 -0.57 23.34 -4.79
C ALA A 183 -1.03 22.48 -5.96
N VAL A 184 -2.29 22.62 -6.32
CA VAL A 184 -2.86 22.06 -7.54
C VAL A 184 -3.44 23.18 -8.37
N ALA A 185 -3.34 23.03 -9.69
CA ALA A 185 -4.01 23.91 -10.62
C ALA A 185 -4.45 23.15 -11.88
N ASP A 186 -5.60 23.53 -12.43
CA ASP A 186 -6.02 23.11 -13.76
C ASP A 186 -5.60 24.17 -14.75
N VAL A 187 -4.71 23.78 -15.66
CA VAL A 187 -4.03 24.71 -16.55
C VAL A 187 -4.08 24.22 -17.99
N GLU A 188 -4.10 25.17 -18.91
CA GLU A 188 -3.74 24.93 -20.31
C GLU A 188 -2.23 25.16 -20.47
N MET A 189 -1.57 24.26 -21.21
CA MET A 189 -0.13 24.29 -21.41
C MET A 189 0.19 24.49 -22.90
N ASP A 190 1.11 25.38 -23.20
CA ASP A 190 1.81 25.45 -24.48
C ASP A 190 3.25 24.95 -24.27
N TRP A 191 3.57 23.79 -24.81
CA TRP A 191 4.85 23.11 -24.62
C TRP A 191 5.10 22.02 -25.67
N PRO A 192 6.35 21.56 -25.86
CA PRO A 192 6.66 20.57 -26.91
C PRO A 192 6.37 19.10 -26.50
N LEU A 193 5.71 18.87 -25.35
CA LEU A 193 5.46 17.51 -24.84
C LEU A 193 4.07 17.00 -25.23
N PRO A 194 3.86 15.68 -25.36
CA PRO A 194 2.53 15.12 -25.60
C PRO A 194 1.56 15.44 -24.46
N HIS A 195 0.34 15.87 -24.82
CA HIS A 195 -0.75 16.26 -23.90
C HIS A 195 -1.56 15.09 -23.35
N ASN A 196 -1.24 13.85 -23.74
CA ASN A 196 -1.92 12.61 -23.31
C ASN A 196 -1.01 11.72 -22.44
N VAL A 197 0.10 12.26 -21.95
CA VAL A 197 1.13 11.54 -21.18
C VAL A 197 1.27 12.19 -19.81
N PHE A 198 1.40 11.37 -18.77
CA PHE A 198 1.77 11.88 -17.46
C PHE A 198 3.25 12.30 -17.46
N HIS A 199 3.53 13.53 -17.03
CA HIS A 199 4.89 14.02 -16.86
C HIS A 199 5.16 14.42 -15.41
N ALA A 200 6.32 14.07 -14.88
CA ALA A 200 6.79 14.62 -13.61
C ALA A 200 8.25 15.05 -13.67
N PHE A 201 8.55 16.19 -13.05
CA PHE A 201 9.86 16.81 -13.06
C PHE A 201 10.39 16.98 -11.64
N LEU A 202 11.53 16.36 -11.36
CA LEU A 202 12.24 16.43 -10.09
C LEU A 202 13.53 17.24 -10.28
N ASN A 203 13.45 18.56 -10.11
CA ASN A 203 14.57 19.47 -10.34
C ASN A 203 14.92 20.25 -9.07
N ARG A 204 16.19 20.13 -8.65
CA ARG A 204 16.81 20.85 -7.54
C ARG A 204 16.02 20.75 -6.23
N GLY A 205 15.30 19.65 -6.01
CA GLY A 205 14.44 19.41 -4.84
C GLY A 205 13.03 19.99 -4.93
N ASN A 206 12.60 20.43 -6.11
CA ASN A 206 11.22 20.77 -6.43
C ASN A 206 10.59 19.62 -7.20
N PHE A 207 9.29 19.44 -7.03
CA PHE A 207 8.51 18.43 -7.74
C PHE A 207 7.30 19.11 -8.37
N ALA A 208 7.13 18.92 -9.68
CA ALA A 208 5.94 19.29 -10.41
C ALA A 208 5.48 18.07 -11.23
N ALA A 209 4.21 17.71 -11.11
CA ALA A 209 3.57 16.64 -11.89
C ALA A 209 2.43 17.21 -12.72
N TYR A 210 2.26 16.68 -13.92
CA TYR A 210 1.30 17.12 -14.91
C TYR A 210 0.47 15.90 -15.29
N PHE A 211 -0.78 15.91 -14.85
CA PHE A 211 -1.75 14.87 -15.19
C PHE A 211 -2.60 15.38 -16.35
N PRO A 212 -2.60 14.71 -17.50
CA PRO A 212 -3.40 15.13 -18.64
C PRO A 212 -4.90 14.96 -18.32
N MET A 213 -5.74 15.84 -18.83
CA MET A 213 -7.19 15.86 -18.58
C MET A 213 -7.96 16.00 -19.89
N PRO A 214 -9.25 15.59 -19.92
CA PRO A 214 -10.15 15.89 -21.03
C PRO A 214 -10.14 17.39 -21.40
N GLY A 215 -10.34 17.70 -22.68
CA GLY A 215 -10.37 19.08 -23.18
C GLY A 215 -9.00 19.76 -23.32
N GLY A 216 -7.90 19.01 -23.24
CA GLY A 216 -6.54 19.56 -23.39
C GLY A 216 -5.96 20.20 -22.13
N LEU A 217 -6.71 20.15 -21.02
CA LEU A 217 -6.28 20.61 -19.71
C LEU A 217 -5.20 19.71 -19.11
N HIS A 218 -4.42 20.26 -18.20
CA HIS A 218 -3.50 19.52 -17.34
C HIS A 218 -3.76 19.88 -15.89
N ARG A 219 -3.82 18.89 -15.01
CA ARG A 219 -3.68 19.11 -13.58
C ARG A 219 -2.20 19.21 -13.23
N LEU A 220 -1.75 20.41 -12.95
CA LEU A 220 -0.44 20.69 -12.38
C LEU A 220 -0.50 20.45 -10.86
N THR A 221 0.39 19.62 -10.33
CA THR A 221 0.58 19.40 -8.89
C THR A 221 2.00 19.76 -8.51
N ILE A 222 2.16 20.73 -7.60
CA ILE A 222 3.45 21.19 -7.09
C ILE A 222 3.57 20.71 -5.65
N ALA A 223 4.68 20.07 -5.30
CA ALA A 223 5.01 19.77 -3.91
C ALA A 223 6.00 20.80 -3.37
N TYR A 224 5.62 21.47 -2.28
CA TYR A 224 6.50 22.39 -1.57
C TYR A 224 7.34 21.65 -0.54
N ARG A 225 8.48 22.25 -0.22
CA ARG A 225 9.30 21.76 0.89
C ARG A 225 8.70 22.21 2.22
N PRO A 226 8.90 21.43 3.29
CA PRO A 226 8.63 21.89 4.64
C PRO A 226 9.30 23.25 4.90
N GLY A 227 8.53 24.22 5.42
CA GLY A 227 8.99 25.58 5.70
C GLY A 227 9.20 26.48 4.48
N GLN A 228 8.89 26.04 3.26
CA GLN A 228 8.95 26.84 2.02
C GLN A 228 7.60 26.99 1.32
N THR A 229 6.51 26.67 2.03
CA THR A 229 5.16 26.82 1.52
C THR A 229 4.79 28.30 1.52
N PRO A 230 4.42 28.88 0.37
CA PRO A 230 3.91 30.24 0.34
C PRO A 230 2.58 30.35 1.12
N THR A 231 2.33 31.50 1.72
CA THR A 231 1.06 31.81 2.39
C THR A 231 0.08 32.46 1.42
N GLY A 232 -1.23 32.31 1.67
CA GLY A 232 -2.29 32.90 0.84
C GLY A 232 -2.79 31.97 -0.26
N ASP A 233 -3.32 32.55 -1.34
CA ASP A 233 -3.79 31.80 -2.51
C ASP A 233 -2.63 31.38 -3.41
N VAL A 234 -2.91 30.47 -4.36
CA VAL A 234 -1.95 30.07 -5.39
C VAL A 234 -2.03 31.07 -6.54
N THR A 235 -0.89 31.65 -6.93
CA THR A 235 -0.84 32.69 -7.97
C THR A 235 -0.32 32.14 -9.30
N ASP A 236 -0.71 32.75 -10.42
CA ASP A 236 -0.23 32.38 -11.76
C ASP A 236 1.30 32.46 -11.87
N GLN A 237 1.90 33.49 -11.25
CA GLN A 237 3.35 33.67 -11.22
C GLN A 237 4.05 32.52 -10.49
N GLU A 238 3.46 32.04 -9.39
CA GLU A 238 3.97 30.89 -8.64
C GLU A 238 3.90 29.60 -9.46
N LEU A 239 2.79 29.39 -10.18
CA LEU A 239 2.60 28.24 -11.07
C LEU A 239 3.61 28.28 -12.23
N GLN A 240 3.73 29.40 -12.93
CA GLN A 240 4.68 29.54 -14.04
C GLN A 240 6.13 29.38 -13.56
N ALA A 241 6.48 29.93 -12.38
CA ALA A 241 7.81 29.71 -11.80
C ALA A 241 8.08 28.23 -11.46
N ALA A 242 7.06 27.42 -11.17
CA ALA A 242 7.22 25.97 -11.03
C ALA A 242 7.45 25.28 -12.38
N VAL A 243 6.76 25.72 -13.44
CA VAL A 243 6.98 25.27 -14.82
C VAL A 243 8.40 25.59 -15.28
N ASP A 244 8.85 26.84 -15.16
CA ASP A 244 10.17 27.30 -15.63
C ASP A 244 11.34 26.56 -14.96
N ARG A 245 11.16 26.12 -13.70
CA ARG A 245 12.17 25.34 -12.96
C ARG A 245 12.25 23.89 -13.42
N GLY A 246 11.18 23.35 -13.97
CA GLY A 246 10.94 21.93 -14.13
C GLY A 246 10.90 21.45 -15.58
N ALA A 247 10.00 22.07 -16.34
CA ALA A 247 9.57 21.67 -17.67
C ALA A 247 10.63 22.01 -18.75
N PRO A 248 10.47 21.47 -19.98
CA PRO A 248 11.35 21.82 -21.10
C PRO A 248 11.34 23.32 -21.43
N PRO A 249 12.43 23.85 -22.03
CA PRO A 249 12.46 25.23 -22.49
C PRO A 249 11.27 25.54 -23.42
N GLY A 250 10.65 26.71 -23.22
CA GLY A 250 9.46 27.15 -23.96
C GLY A 250 8.12 26.72 -23.37
N ALA A 251 8.10 25.90 -22.31
CA ALA A 251 6.84 25.54 -21.64
C ALA A 251 6.19 26.74 -20.94
N ARG A 252 4.92 26.99 -21.23
CA ARG A 252 4.15 28.12 -20.69
C ARG A 252 2.73 27.70 -20.32
N ILE A 253 2.22 28.26 -19.23
CA ILE A 253 0.79 28.22 -18.89
C ILE A 253 0.07 29.29 -19.72
N THR A 254 -0.91 28.88 -20.51
CA THR A 254 -1.72 29.81 -21.33
C THR A 254 -2.99 30.26 -20.60
N ALA A 255 -3.56 29.42 -19.74
CA ALA A 255 -4.73 29.73 -18.91
C ALA A 255 -4.72 28.93 -17.61
N VAL A 256 -5.31 29.50 -16.55
CA VAL A 256 -5.55 28.85 -15.25
C VAL A 256 -7.05 28.85 -15.00
N HIS A 257 -7.64 27.67 -14.86
CA HIS A 257 -9.09 27.48 -14.64
C HIS A 257 -9.43 27.30 -13.16
N TYR A 258 -8.50 26.71 -12.41
CA TYR A 258 -8.62 26.49 -10.98
C TYR A 258 -7.22 26.45 -10.35
N ALA A 259 -7.07 26.97 -9.14
CA ALA A 259 -5.87 26.80 -8.35
C ALA A 259 -6.20 26.73 -6.85
N GLY A 260 -5.49 25.89 -6.11
CA GLY A 260 -5.73 25.70 -4.69
C GLY A 260 -4.54 25.09 -3.98
N ARG A 261 -4.41 25.39 -2.68
CA ARG A 261 -3.35 24.87 -1.81
C ARG A 261 -3.96 23.98 -0.74
N PHE A 262 -3.32 22.85 -0.46
CA PHE A 262 -3.78 21.94 0.60
C PHE A 262 -2.60 21.26 1.31
N GLN A 263 -2.88 20.89 2.56
CA GLN A 263 -1.96 20.17 3.43
C GLN A 263 -2.51 18.77 3.67
N ILE A 264 -1.64 17.76 3.55
CA ILE A 264 -2.06 16.37 3.71
C ILE A 264 -1.52 15.81 5.00
N ASN A 265 -2.38 15.18 5.79
CA ASN A 265 -1.98 14.40 6.95
C ASN A 265 -2.01 12.90 6.63
N GLN A 266 -1.09 12.12 7.20
CA GLN A 266 -1.12 10.67 7.07
C GLN A 266 -1.60 10.04 8.37
N ARG A 267 -2.81 9.49 8.38
CA ARG A 267 -3.44 8.91 9.57
C ARG A 267 -4.26 7.68 9.19
N LYS A 268 -4.39 6.73 10.11
CA LYS A 268 -5.21 5.53 9.96
C LYS A 268 -5.84 5.14 11.29
N VAL A 269 -7.00 4.51 11.23
CA VAL A 269 -7.68 4.02 12.43
C VAL A 269 -6.97 2.80 13.02
N ALA A 270 -7.00 2.68 14.34
CA ALA A 270 -6.54 1.48 15.03
C ALA A 270 -7.53 0.30 14.88
N ARG A 271 -8.80 0.59 14.65
CA ARG A 271 -9.90 -0.37 14.46
C ARG A 271 -10.82 0.11 13.35
N HIS A 272 -11.22 -0.78 12.46
CA HIS A 272 -12.12 -0.45 11.33
C HIS A 272 -13.60 -0.59 11.69
N SER A 273 -13.91 -1.21 12.82
CA SER A 273 -15.26 -1.37 13.33
C SER A 273 -15.30 -1.42 14.86
N VAL A 274 -16.47 -1.09 15.41
CA VAL A 274 -16.83 -1.26 16.82
C VAL A 274 -18.28 -1.73 16.86
N GLY A 275 -18.50 -2.99 17.22
CA GLY A 275 -19.84 -3.60 17.20
C GLY A 275 -20.46 -3.53 15.81
N ARG A 276 -21.60 -2.84 15.70
CA ARG A 276 -22.39 -2.69 14.46
C ARG A 276 -22.02 -1.45 13.63
N VAL A 277 -20.93 -0.77 13.99
CA VAL A 277 -20.47 0.46 13.32
C VAL A 277 -19.14 0.22 12.63
N PHE A 278 -19.04 0.56 11.34
CA PHE A 278 -17.85 0.41 10.50
C PHE A 278 -17.35 1.76 10.00
N LEU A 279 -16.05 1.86 9.70
CA LEU A 279 -15.40 3.02 9.09
C LEU A 279 -14.75 2.60 7.77
N ALA A 280 -14.97 3.36 6.70
CA ALA A 280 -14.42 3.08 5.37
C ALA A 280 -13.88 4.35 4.68
N GLY A 281 -12.91 4.19 3.78
CA GLY A 281 -12.28 5.31 3.06
C GLY A 281 -11.60 6.31 4.00
N ASP A 282 -11.71 7.60 3.71
CA ASP A 282 -11.04 8.67 4.47
C ASP A 282 -11.44 8.74 5.96
N ALA A 283 -12.60 8.19 6.33
CA ALA A 283 -13.00 8.03 7.73
C ALA A 283 -12.08 7.04 8.47
N ALA A 284 -11.59 6.02 7.77
CA ALA A 284 -10.66 5.00 8.27
C ALA A 284 -9.19 5.34 8.00
N HIS A 285 -8.86 5.99 6.89
CA HIS A 285 -7.47 6.26 6.53
C HIS A 285 -7.29 7.42 5.55
N VAL A 286 -6.33 8.29 5.84
CA VAL A 286 -5.90 9.38 4.97
C VAL A 286 -4.42 9.21 4.71
N HIS A 287 -4.01 9.32 3.45
CA HIS A 287 -2.62 9.18 3.03
C HIS A 287 -2.25 10.23 1.97
N SER A 288 -0.95 10.35 1.67
CA SER A 288 -0.47 11.30 0.66
C SER A 288 -1.17 11.07 -0.69
N VAL A 289 -1.54 12.16 -1.37
CA VAL A 289 -2.14 12.16 -2.72
C VAL A 289 -1.17 11.69 -3.79
N VAL A 290 0.13 11.60 -3.48
CA VAL A 290 1.14 11.09 -4.40
C VAL A 290 0.76 9.66 -4.81
N GLY A 291 0.36 9.49 -6.08
CA GLY A 291 -0.13 8.22 -6.64
C GLY A 291 -1.65 8.09 -6.77
N GLY A 292 -2.45 9.07 -6.33
CA GLY A 292 -3.90 9.13 -6.56
C GLY A 292 -4.71 7.98 -5.93
N GLN A 293 -4.23 7.40 -4.82
CA GLN A 293 -4.75 6.11 -4.35
C GLN A 293 -5.94 6.22 -3.38
N GLY A 294 -6.26 7.40 -2.83
CA GLY A 294 -7.22 7.54 -1.71
C GLY A 294 -8.64 7.13 -2.10
N MET A 295 -9.20 7.80 -3.11
CA MET A 295 -10.51 7.48 -3.68
C MET A 295 -10.60 6.01 -4.13
N ASN A 296 -9.59 5.51 -4.85
CA ASN A 296 -9.54 4.12 -5.31
C ASN A 296 -9.56 3.10 -4.15
N THR A 297 -8.82 3.39 -3.08
CA THR A 297 -8.76 2.54 -1.89
C THR A 297 -10.09 2.56 -1.13
N GLY A 298 -10.72 3.73 -1.00
CA GLY A 298 -12.05 3.87 -0.39
C GLY A 298 -13.14 3.12 -1.15
N ILE A 299 -13.16 3.22 -2.49
CA ILE A 299 -14.08 2.43 -3.34
C ILE A 299 -13.84 0.93 -3.11
N GLN A 300 -12.59 0.48 -3.07
CA GLN A 300 -12.27 -0.93 -2.77
C GLN A 300 -12.66 -1.37 -1.35
N ASP A 301 -12.60 -0.48 -0.35
CA ASP A 301 -13.10 -0.77 0.98
C ASP A 301 -14.61 -1.01 0.98
N ALA A 302 -15.34 -0.14 0.27
CA ALA A 302 -16.79 -0.25 0.10
C ALA A 302 -17.17 -1.56 -0.61
N PHE A 303 -16.47 -1.93 -1.68
CA PHE A 303 -16.64 -3.23 -2.33
C PHE A 303 -16.36 -4.41 -1.39
N ASN A 304 -15.30 -4.33 -0.58
CA ASN A 304 -14.94 -5.43 0.31
C ASN A 304 -15.96 -5.64 1.43
N LEU A 305 -16.44 -4.56 2.05
CA LEU A 305 -17.39 -4.64 3.16
C LEU A 305 -18.84 -4.80 2.66
N GLY A 306 -19.23 -4.17 1.57
CA GLY A 306 -20.62 -4.13 1.09
C GLY A 306 -21.22 -5.51 0.84
N TRP A 307 -20.51 -6.42 0.16
CA TRP A 307 -21.01 -7.78 -0.06
C TRP A 307 -21.05 -8.62 1.22
N LYS A 308 -20.10 -8.42 2.14
CA LYS A 308 -20.04 -9.15 3.42
C LYS A 308 -21.20 -8.72 4.32
N LEU A 309 -21.44 -7.42 4.40
CA LEU A 309 -22.55 -6.86 5.17
C LEU A 309 -23.89 -7.31 4.59
N ALA A 310 -24.07 -7.24 3.28
CA ALA A 310 -25.27 -7.75 2.62
C ALA A 310 -25.48 -9.25 2.87
N ALA A 311 -24.41 -10.06 2.87
CA ALA A 311 -24.52 -11.48 3.19
C ALA A 311 -24.99 -11.71 4.64
N VAL A 312 -24.51 -10.93 5.61
CA VAL A 312 -24.97 -11.02 7.01
C VAL A 312 -26.39 -10.51 7.19
N VAL A 313 -26.72 -9.36 6.60
CA VAL A 313 -28.05 -8.75 6.69
C VAL A 313 -29.13 -9.64 6.08
N ASN A 314 -28.83 -10.31 4.97
CA ASN A 314 -29.74 -11.24 4.29
C ASN A 314 -29.73 -12.66 4.89
N GLY A 315 -28.97 -12.90 5.97
CA GLY A 315 -28.91 -14.22 6.64
C GLY A 315 -28.16 -15.30 5.86
N HIS A 316 -27.35 -14.93 4.88
CA HIS A 316 -26.51 -15.85 4.11
C HIS A 316 -25.14 -16.12 4.76
N ALA A 317 -24.74 -15.29 5.73
CA ALA A 317 -23.50 -15.44 6.47
C ALA A 317 -23.67 -15.01 7.93
N GLU A 318 -22.83 -15.54 8.81
CA GLU A 318 -22.78 -15.14 10.21
C GLU A 318 -21.93 -13.88 10.41
N PRO A 319 -22.19 -13.06 11.46
CA PRO A 319 -21.45 -11.83 11.74
C PRO A 319 -19.91 -11.94 11.75
N PRO A 320 -19.26 -13.06 12.16
CA PRO A 320 -17.80 -13.19 12.10
C PRO A 320 -17.19 -13.02 10.70
N LEU A 321 -17.97 -13.15 9.62
CA LEU A 321 -17.48 -12.81 8.27
C LEU A 321 -17.04 -11.34 8.20
N LEU A 322 -17.67 -10.44 8.94
CA LEU A 322 -17.37 -9.01 8.92
C LEU A 322 -16.00 -8.68 9.55
N ASP A 323 -15.48 -9.53 10.44
CA ASP A 323 -14.16 -9.35 11.03
C ASP A 323 -13.07 -9.37 9.94
N SER A 324 -13.28 -10.16 8.88
CA SER A 324 -12.38 -10.24 7.73
C SER A 324 -12.21 -8.90 6.99
N TYR A 325 -13.14 -7.94 7.13
CA TYR A 325 -12.98 -6.60 6.54
C TYR A 325 -11.71 -5.93 7.06
N ALA A 326 -11.54 -5.91 8.39
CA ALA A 326 -10.37 -5.30 9.01
C ALA A 326 -9.09 -6.11 8.71
N GLU A 327 -9.18 -7.44 8.74
CA GLU A 327 -8.04 -8.33 8.46
C GLU A 327 -7.51 -8.16 7.03
N GLU A 328 -8.40 -7.91 6.07
CA GLU A 328 -8.05 -7.77 4.66
C GLU A 328 -7.63 -6.34 4.29
N ARG A 329 -8.33 -5.31 4.79
CA ARG A 329 -8.12 -3.92 4.35
C ARG A 329 -7.08 -3.17 5.16
N ALA A 330 -6.92 -3.47 6.46
CA ALA A 330 -5.91 -2.80 7.28
C ALA A 330 -4.46 -3.01 6.77
N PRO A 331 -4.06 -4.21 6.31
CA PRO A 331 -2.74 -4.41 5.73
C PRO A 331 -2.53 -3.66 4.41
N VAL A 332 -3.55 -3.58 3.56
CA VAL A 332 -3.50 -2.86 2.28
C VAL A 332 -3.21 -1.38 2.55
N THR A 333 -4.00 -0.75 3.41
CA THR A 333 -3.79 0.64 3.83
C THR A 333 -2.42 0.84 4.46
N HIS A 334 -1.95 -0.10 5.30
CA HIS A 334 -0.61 -0.01 5.89
C HIS A 334 0.52 -0.06 4.84
N ARG A 335 0.41 -0.95 3.86
CA ARG A 335 1.37 -1.07 2.75
C ARG A 335 1.39 0.21 1.91
N LEU A 336 0.23 0.74 1.55
CA LEU A 336 0.09 1.97 0.79
C LEU A 336 0.74 3.16 1.51
N VAL A 337 0.34 3.41 2.77
CA VAL A 337 0.92 4.51 3.58
C VAL A 337 2.44 4.42 3.67
N LYS A 338 2.99 3.22 3.89
CA LYS A 338 4.45 3.02 3.98
C LYS A 338 5.15 3.21 2.64
N GLY A 339 4.55 2.74 1.54
CA GLY A 339 5.07 2.87 0.18
C GLY A 339 5.13 4.34 -0.24
N THR A 340 4.00 5.05 -0.13
CA THR A 340 3.88 6.46 -0.52
C THR A 340 4.80 7.35 0.31
N ARG A 341 4.89 7.15 1.63
CA ARG A 341 5.84 7.89 2.48
C ARG A 341 7.29 7.74 2.02
N ARG A 342 7.70 6.53 1.63
CA ARG A 342 9.06 6.29 1.13
C ARG A 342 9.29 6.96 -0.22
N ALA A 343 8.30 6.90 -1.11
CA ALA A 343 8.36 7.54 -2.41
C ALA A 343 8.47 9.07 -2.27
N THR A 344 7.54 9.72 -1.56
CA THR A 344 7.53 11.18 -1.40
C THR A 344 8.79 11.70 -0.72
N ARG A 345 9.21 11.07 0.39
CA ARG A 345 10.47 11.42 1.06
C ARG A 345 11.66 11.29 0.13
N THR A 346 11.72 10.23 -0.67
CA THR A 346 12.82 10.07 -1.61
C THR A 346 12.79 11.19 -2.65
N THR A 347 11.65 11.40 -3.30
CA THR A 347 11.43 12.43 -4.34
C THR A 347 11.83 13.83 -3.87
N LEU A 348 11.39 14.24 -2.67
CA LEU A 348 11.57 15.61 -2.16
C LEU A 348 12.94 15.87 -1.49
N LEU A 349 13.73 14.84 -1.18
CA LEU A 349 15.05 15.03 -0.54
C LEU A 349 16.10 15.59 -1.53
N ARG A 350 16.72 16.71 -1.15
CA ARG A 350 17.99 17.19 -1.71
C ARG A 350 19.15 16.36 -1.14
N ASN A 351 19.39 15.20 -1.74
CA ASN A 351 20.64 14.48 -1.54
C ASN A 351 21.41 14.45 -2.87
N PRO A 352 22.56 15.14 -2.99
CA PRO A 352 23.38 15.11 -4.21
C PRO A 352 23.67 13.69 -4.71
N ILE A 353 23.82 12.74 -3.77
CA ILE A 353 24.00 11.32 -4.09
C ILE A 353 22.73 10.74 -4.70
N ALA A 354 21.55 11.03 -4.13
CA ALA A 354 20.28 10.53 -4.68
C ALA A 354 19.99 11.13 -6.06
N THR A 355 20.29 12.42 -6.28
CA THR A 355 20.20 13.06 -7.60
C THR A 355 21.15 12.40 -8.60
N ALA A 356 22.41 12.15 -8.21
CA ALA A 356 23.38 11.44 -9.05
C ALA A 356 22.93 10.01 -9.36
N MET A 357 22.39 9.28 -8.37
CA MET A 357 21.83 7.94 -8.57
C MET A 357 20.67 7.95 -9.56
N ARG A 358 19.74 8.91 -9.45
CA ARG A 358 18.63 9.06 -10.42
C ARG A 358 19.14 9.38 -11.82
N ARG A 359 20.16 10.22 -11.94
CA ARG A 359 20.70 10.64 -13.23
C ARG A 359 21.51 9.55 -13.93
N HIS A 360 22.27 8.75 -13.18
CA HIS A 360 23.28 7.85 -13.75
C HIS A 360 22.99 6.37 -13.56
N ILE A 361 22.26 5.99 -12.50
CA ILE A 361 22.01 4.57 -12.18
C ILE A 361 20.58 4.17 -12.54
N ALA A 362 19.59 5.00 -12.20
CA ALA A 362 18.19 4.68 -12.42
C ALA A 362 17.86 4.35 -13.89
N PRO A 363 18.36 5.05 -14.93
CA PRO A 363 18.06 4.72 -16.32
C PRO A 363 18.49 3.30 -16.75
N HIS A 364 19.41 2.67 -16.02
CA HIS A 364 19.84 1.28 -16.28
C HIS A 364 19.05 0.24 -15.46
N ILE A 365 18.33 0.68 -14.43
CA ILE A 365 17.51 -0.18 -13.56
C ILE A 365 16.03 -0.11 -13.97
N THR A 366 15.52 1.08 -14.24
CA THR A 366 14.10 1.32 -14.48
C THR A 366 13.55 0.56 -15.68
N PRO A 367 14.26 0.33 -16.80
CA PRO A 367 13.72 -0.44 -17.92
C PRO A 367 13.64 -1.95 -17.65
N ARG A 368 14.19 -2.45 -16.54
CA ARG A 368 14.22 -3.90 -16.28
C ARG A 368 12.79 -4.44 -16.04
N PRO A 369 12.40 -5.56 -16.66
CA PRO A 369 11.02 -6.08 -16.56
C PRO A 369 10.52 -6.30 -15.13
N ARG A 370 11.38 -6.80 -14.24
CA ARG A 370 11.02 -7.00 -12.82
C ARG A 370 10.71 -5.70 -12.10
N PHE A 371 11.44 -4.63 -12.42
CA PHE A 371 11.23 -3.33 -11.79
C PHE A 371 9.99 -2.64 -12.35
N GLN A 372 9.81 -2.67 -13.67
CA GLN A 372 8.60 -2.22 -14.35
C GLN A 372 7.36 -2.89 -13.77
N ARG A 373 7.38 -4.21 -13.63
CA ARG A 373 6.25 -4.97 -13.06
C ARG A 373 5.86 -4.50 -11.67
N VAL A 374 6.84 -4.29 -10.78
CA VAL A 374 6.58 -3.81 -9.42
C VAL A 374 5.97 -2.41 -9.43
N LEU A 375 6.46 -1.50 -10.28
CA LEU A 375 5.91 -0.15 -10.41
C LEU A 375 4.50 -0.14 -11.00
N ARG A 376 4.26 -0.89 -12.09
CA ARG A 376 2.94 -1.04 -12.72
C ARG A 376 1.93 -1.54 -11.70
N ARG A 377 2.27 -2.61 -10.98
CA ARG A 377 1.42 -3.20 -9.94
C ARG A 377 1.06 -2.20 -8.84
N ALA A 378 2.06 -1.50 -8.30
CA ALA A 378 1.84 -0.52 -7.25
C ALA A 378 0.99 0.68 -7.70
N LEU A 379 1.14 1.14 -8.95
CA LEU A 379 0.37 2.25 -9.51
C LEU A 379 -1.10 1.88 -9.80
N THR A 380 -1.35 0.61 -10.10
CA THR A 380 -2.64 0.13 -10.62
C THR A 380 -3.52 -0.57 -9.58
N GLN A 381 -2.96 -0.84 -8.39
CA GLN A 381 -3.58 -1.61 -7.30
C GLN A 381 -4.02 -3.03 -7.70
N LEU A 382 -3.50 -3.55 -8.80
CA LEU A 382 -3.74 -4.93 -9.24
C LEU A 382 -2.98 -5.96 -8.38
N ASP A 383 -2.00 -5.52 -7.60
CA ASP A 383 -1.25 -6.37 -6.67
C ASP A 383 -1.85 -6.50 -5.28
N VAL A 384 -3.01 -5.88 -5.02
CA VAL A 384 -3.74 -6.08 -3.78
C VAL A 384 -4.09 -7.55 -3.64
N SER A 385 -3.77 -8.12 -2.47
CA SER A 385 -3.94 -9.53 -2.16
C SER A 385 -4.08 -9.71 -0.66
N TYR A 386 -4.89 -10.69 -0.29
CA TYR A 386 -5.23 -11.07 1.07
C TYR A 386 -4.51 -12.36 1.52
N ARG A 387 -3.63 -12.93 0.68
CA ARG A 387 -3.02 -14.26 0.90
C ARG A 387 -2.25 -14.45 2.21
N ASP A 388 -1.59 -13.40 2.69
CA ASP A 388 -0.60 -13.48 3.79
C ASP A 388 -0.69 -12.30 4.77
N GLY A 389 -1.75 -11.49 4.66
CA GLY A 389 -1.95 -10.32 5.51
C GLY A 389 -0.91 -9.21 5.30
N THR A 390 -0.18 -9.20 4.18
CA THR A 390 0.76 -8.11 3.85
C THR A 390 0.12 -6.96 3.08
N GLY A 391 -1.11 -7.16 2.57
CA GLY A 391 -1.84 -6.20 1.76
C GLY A 391 -1.43 -6.19 0.29
N GLY A 392 -0.62 -7.15 -0.17
CA GLY A 392 -0.51 -7.47 -1.59
C GLY A 392 0.61 -8.44 -1.96
N SER A 393 0.65 -8.87 -3.22
CA SER A 393 1.55 -9.92 -3.71
C SER A 393 2.41 -9.48 -4.90
N ASN A 394 3.67 -9.89 -4.90
CA ASN A 394 4.56 -9.77 -6.07
C ASN A 394 4.82 -11.12 -6.75
N ASP A 395 4.06 -12.15 -6.38
CA ASP A 395 4.13 -13.46 -7.00
C ASP A 395 3.50 -13.41 -8.40
N ASP A 396 3.95 -14.29 -9.28
CA ASP A 396 3.37 -14.47 -10.61
C ASP A 396 2.38 -15.65 -10.63
N ARG A 397 2.36 -16.46 -9.57
CA ARG A 397 1.40 -17.55 -9.42
C ARG A 397 0.19 -17.09 -8.61
N LEU A 398 -1.00 -17.26 -9.17
CA LEU A 398 -2.27 -17.06 -8.49
C LEU A 398 -2.36 -18.00 -7.28
N ALA A 399 -2.88 -17.48 -6.18
CA ALA A 399 -3.22 -18.23 -4.98
C ALA A 399 -4.50 -17.67 -4.34
N VAL A 400 -5.02 -18.40 -3.35
CA VAL A 400 -6.11 -17.93 -2.50
C VAL A 400 -5.75 -16.58 -1.89
N GLY A 401 -6.71 -15.65 -1.93
CA GLY A 401 -6.55 -14.27 -1.48
C GLY A 401 -6.08 -13.30 -2.56
N ASP A 402 -5.65 -13.76 -3.74
CA ASP A 402 -5.32 -12.85 -4.85
C ASP A 402 -6.57 -12.41 -5.61
N ARG A 403 -6.46 -11.25 -6.25
CA ARG A 403 -7.38 -10.81 -7.29
C ARG A 403 -7.37 -11.81 -8.45
N TYR A 404 -8.54 -12.22 -8.93
CA TYR A 404 -8.67 -12.97 -10.18
C TYR A 404 -8.59 -12.02 -11.39
N PRO A 405 -7.75 -12.28 -12.39
CA PRO A 405 -7.45 -11.32 -13.45
C PRO A 405 -8.56 -11.17 -14.49
N ASP A 406 -9.19 -12.27 -14.90
CA ASP A 406 -10.24 -12.27 -15.93
C ASP A 406 -11.61 -11.99 -15.32
N ILE A 407 -11.96 -10.70 -15.28
CA ILE A 407 -13.19 -10.21 -14.66
C ILE A 407 -14.44 -10.49 -15.49
N GLY A 408 -14.31 -10.67 -16.81
CA GLY A 408 -15.45 -10.93 -17.70
C GLY A 408 -16.11 -12.29 -17.41
N LEU A 409 -15.36 -13.21 -16.81
CA LEU A 409 -15.89 -14.48 -16.34
C LEU A 409 -16.66 -14.37 -15.02
N LEU A 410 -16.50 -13.30 -14.25
CA LEU A 410 -17.04 -13.21 -12.91
C LEU A 410 -18.47 -12.69 -12.88
N HIS A 411 -19.31 -13.30 -12.04
CA HIS A 411 -20.65 -12.77 -11.77
C HIS A 411 -20.57 -11.44 -11.00
N PRO A 412 -21.40 -10.43 -11.33
CA PRO A 412 -21.29 -9.09 -10.74
C PRO A 412 -21.57 -9.05 -9.24
N THR A 413 -22.49 -9.88 -8.72
CA THR A 413 -22.95 -9.86 -7.31
C THR A 413 -22.69 -11.14 -6.50
N LYS A 414 -22.40 -12.26 -7.16
CA LYS A 414 -22.36 -13.60 -6.57
C LYS A 414 -20.93 -14.12 -6.49
N TYR A 415 -20.73 -15.19 -5.73
CA TYR A 415 -19.54 -16.01 -5.93
C TYR A 415 -19.55 -16.60 -7.34
N THR A 416 -18.38 -16.77 -7.92
CA THR A 416 -18.23 -17.42 -9.23
C THR A 416 -17.43 -18.71 -9.05
N TRP A 417 -18.05 -19.83 -9.38
CA TRP A 417 -17.38 -21.12 -9.47
C TRP A 417 -16.95 -21.37 -10.92
N LEU A 418 -15.65 -21.22 -11.16
CA LEU A 418 -15.01 -21.51 -12.43
C LEU A 418 -14.59 -22.97 -12.42
N THR A 419 -15.15 -23.78 -13.31
CA THR A 419 -14.87 -25.23 -13.35
C THR A 419 -14.85 -25.75 -14.78
N PRO A 420 -13.94 -26.69 -15.11
CA PRO A 420 -14.00 -27.42 -16.38
C PRO A 420 -15.14 -28.46 -16.41
N ALA A 421 -15.61 -28.90 -15.23
CA ALA A 421 -16.67 -29.90 -15.15
C ALA A 421 -18.05 -29.29 -15.36
N THR A 422 -18.92 -30.03 -16.06
CA THR A 422 -20.35 -29.71 -16.15
C THR A 422 -21.05 -30.05 -14.83
N GLU A 423 -21.08 -29.09 -13.91
CA GLU A 423 -21.72 -29.21 -12.60
C GLU A 423 -22.82 -28.16 -12.40
N ALA A 424 -23.92 -28.55 -11.77
CA ALA A 424 -24.95 -27.60 -11.36
C ALA A 424 -24.50 -26.78 -10.15
N ALA A 425 -24.93 -25.51 -10.08
CA ALA A 425 -24.62 -24.63 -8.96
C ALA A 425 -25.21 -25.18 -7.65
N ARG A 426 -24.35 -25.42 -6.66
CA ARG A 426 -24.79 -25.54 -5.26
C ARG A 426 -25.08 -24.14 -4.75
N HIS A 427 -26.30 -23.88 -4.27
CA HIS A 427 -26.79 -22.54 -3.87
C HIS A 427 -26.82 -21.53 -5.04
N PRO A 428 -27.72 -21.70 -6.03
CA PRO A 428 -27.77 -20.85 -7.21
C PRO A 428 -27.99 -19.35 -6.92
N ASP A 429 -28.55 -19.02 -5.76
CA ASP A 429 -28.74 -17.64 -5.30
C ASP A 429 -27.42 -16.97 -4.86
N LEU A 430 -26.41 -17.76 -4.49
CA LEU A 430 -25.12 -17.27 -3.96
C LEU A 430 -23.94 -17.55 -4.89
N VAL A 431 -24.03 -18.59 -5.72
CA VAL A 431 -22.94 -19.06 -6.58
C VAL A 431 -23.42 -19.16 -8.02
N ALA A 432 -22.73 -18.46 -8.92
CA ALA A 432 -22.86 -18.62 -10.35
C ALA A 432 -21.78 -19.57 -10.87
N VAL A 433 -22.17 -20.56 -11.66
CA VAL A 433 -21.22 -21.49 -12.32
C VAL A 433 -20.86 -20.95 -13.69
N ARG A 434 -19.58 -21.04 -14.03
CA ARG A 434 -19.03 -20.69 -15.34
C ARG A 434 -18.04 -21.76 -15.77
N HIS A 435 -18.21 -22.21 -17.01
CA HIS A 435 -17.38 -23.26 -17.58
C HIS A 435 -16.10 -22.62 -18.13
N VAL A 436 -14.96 -23.23 -17.80
CA VAL A 436 -13.62 -22.83 -18.29
C VAL A 436 -12.96 -24.04 -18.95
N ASP A 437 -11.85 -23.82 -19.67
CA ASP A 437 -11.16 -24.89 -20.39
C ASP A 437 -10.73 -26.06 -19.48
N ASP A 438 -10.70 -27.29 -20.03
CA ASP A 438 -10.39 -28.53 -19.30
C ASP A 438 -9.05 -28.54 -18.54
N GLY A 439 -8.11 -27.66 -18.93
CA GLY A 439 -6.80 -27.51 -18.28
C GLY A 439 -6.77 -26.52 -17.11
N ALA A 440 -7.85 -25.76 -16.88
CA ALA A 440 -7.92 -24.76 -15.81
C ALA A 440 -8.22 -25.40 -14.45
N ALA A 441 -7.53 -24.93 -13.41
CA ALA A 441 -7.82 -25.35 -12.05
C ALA A 441 -9.20 -24.83 -11.60
N PRO A 442 -10.06 -25.67 -10.99
CA PRO A 442 -11.31 -25.20 -10.40
C PRO A 442 -11.05 -24.06 -9.42
N THR A 443 -11.78 -22.96 -9.56
CA THR A 443 -11.52 -21.71 -8.81
C THR A 443 -12.82 -21.12 -8.30
N LEU A 444 -12.90 -20.88 -6.98
CA LEU A 444 -13.99 -20.13 -6.37
C LEU A 444 -13.56 -18.68 -6.18
N VAL A 445 -14.28 -17.75 -6.79
CA VAL A 445 -14.00 -16.32 -6.72
C VAL A 445 -15.13 -15.60 -5.99
N ARG A 446 -14.79 -14.68 -5.09
CA ARG A 446 -15.72 -13.90 -4.27
C ARG A 446 -16.46 -12.80 -5.04
N PRO A 447 -17.55 -12.26 -4.47
CA PRO A 447 -18.25 -11.08 -5.01
C PRO A 447 -17.41 -9.79 -5.14
N ASP A 448 -16.20 -9.73 -4.58
CA ASP A 448 -15.26 -8.61 -4.76
C ASP A 448 -14.09 -8.95 -5.72
N GLY A 449 -14.07 -10.18 -6.26
CA GLY A 449 -13.15 -10.60 -7.32
C GLY A 449 -11.86 -11.23 -6.79
N TYR A 450 -11.82 -11.61 -5.52
CA TYR A 450 -10.69 -12.29 -4.91
C TYR A 450 -10.93 -13.80 -4.81
N ILE A 451 -9.88 -14.58 -5.02
CA ILE A 451 -9.92 -16.04 -5.00
C ILE A 451 -10.18 -16.52 -3.56
N ALA A 452 -11.28 -17.25 -3.34
CA ALA A 452 -11.58 -17.93 -2.08
C ALA A 452 -11.01 -19.35 -2.03
N ALA A 453 -10.96 -20.05 -3.16
CA ALA A 453 -10.40 -21.39 -3.27
C ALA A 453 -9.79 -21.60 -4.67
N LEU A 454 -8.71 -22.37 -4.75
CA LEU A 454 -7.98 -22.65 -6.00
C LEU A 454 -7.52 -24.11 -6.05
N GLY A 455 -7.88 -24.83 -7.11
CA GLY A 455 -7.57 -26.24 -7.31
C GLY A 455 -8.39 -27.19 -6.42
N ASN A 456 -7.90 -28.43 -6.28
CA ASN A 456 -8.56 -29.50 -5.51
C ASN A 456 -8.46 -29.33 -3.98
N ASP A 457 -8.24 -28.12 -3.48
CA ASP A 457 -8.47 -27.77 -2.07
C ASP A 457 -9.99 -27.71 -1.79
N THR A 458 -10.70 -28.77 -2.18
CA THR A 458 -12.13 -28.96 -1.94
C THR A 458 -12.34 -29.53 -0.54
N ALA A 459 -11.90 -28.80 0.49
CA ALA A 459 -12.42 -29.00 1.84
C ALA A 459 -13.88 -28.50 1.97
N LEU A 460 -14.42 -27.84 0.94
CA LEU A 460 -15.82 -27.38 0.88
C LEU A 460 -16.76 -28.32 0.10
N ALA A 461 -16.28 -29.46 -0.43
CA ALA A 461 -17.10 -30.40 -1.20
C ALA A 461 -17.49 -31.69 -0.44
N SER A 462 -16.98 -31.94 0.78
CA SER A 462 -17.25 -33.19 1.51
C SER A 462 -17.53 -33.00 3.01
N THR A 463 -18.73 -32.55 3.37
CA THR A 463 -19.28 -32.79 4.72
C THR A 463 -20.70 -33.33 4.65
N SER A 464 -20.86 -34.43 3.90
CA SER A 464 -21.91 -35.41 4.18
C SER A 464 -21.41 -36.34 5.29
N LYS A 465 -21.75 -36.05 6.55
CA LYS A 465 -21.97 -37.07 7.60
C LYS A 465 -22.69 -36.47 8.81
N ARG A 466 -23.85 -37.04 9.11
CA ARG A 466 -24.68 -36.78 10.31
C ARG A 466 -23.86 -36.97 11.61
N PRO A 467 -24.15 -36.23 12.68
CA PRO A 467 -23.44 -36.35 13.94
C PRO A 467 -23.97 -37.56 14.72
N SER A 468 -23.09 -38.52 15.04
CA SER A 468 -23.30 -39.46 16.15
C SER A 468 -22.44 -39.01 17.32
N GLY A 469 -23.09 -38.72 18.45
CA GLY A 469 -22.45 -38.17 19.62
C GLY A 469 -21.40 -39.08 20.25
N LYS A 470 -20.37 -38.45 20.82
CA LYS A 470 -19.81 -38.69 22.16
C LYS A 470 -18.75 -37.63 22.41
N GLY A 471 -18.88 -36.95 23.55
CA GLY A 471 -18.02 -35.83 23.91
C GLY A 471 -16.58 -36.25 24.21
N ILE A 472 -15.64 -35.38 23.86
CA ILE A 472 -14.33 -35.31 24.49
C ILE A 472 -14.04 -33.82 24.72
N SER A 473 -14.03 -33.46 26.00
CA SER A 473 -13.50 -32.21 26.50
C SER A 473 -11.97 -32.21 26.40
N CYS A 474 -11.37 -31.24 25.72
CA CYS A 474 -9.98 -30.86 25.96
C CYS A 474 -9.85 -29.34 25.97
N GLY A 475 -9.55 -28.81 27.15
CA GLY A 475 -9.31 -27.39 27.39
C GLY A 475 -7.95 -26.88 26.87
N PRO A 476 -7.68 -25.58 27.07
CA PRO A 476 -6.66 -24.81 26.37
C PRO A 476 -5.27 -25.03 26.98
N SER A 477 -4.53 -26.02 26.51
CA SER A 477 -3.14 -26.22 26.96
C SER A 477 -2.16 -26.72 25.91
N SER A 478 -2.59 -26.90 24.65
CA SER A 478 -1.71 -27.25 23.53
C SER A 478 -1.18 -26.04 22.75
N LEU A 479 -1.79 -24.84 22.88
CA LEU A 479 -1.39 -23.63 22.15
C LEU A 479 -0.25 -22.82 22.82
N ILE A 480 -0.01 -23.04 24.11
CA ILE A 480 0.96 -22.24 24.89
C ILE A 480 2.38 -22.84 24.90
N ARG A 481 2.56 -24.11 24.47
CA ARG A 481 3.89 -24.71 24.28
C ARG A 481 4.53 -24.44 22.91
N LEU A 482 3.81 -23.86 21.95
CA LEU A 482 4.37 -23.47 20.64
C LEU A 482 4.91 -22.03 20.58
N LEU A 483 4.88 -21.29 21.70
CA LEU A 483 5.27 -19.88 21.79
C LEU A 483 6.59 -19.63 22.55
N ARG A 484 7.56 -20.56 22.48
CA ARG A 484 8.94 -20.26 22.90
C ARG A 484 9.97 -20.61 21.83
N ARG A 485 10.67 -19.55 21.39
CA ARG A 485 11.87 -19.48 20.53
C ARG A 485 11.68 -19.58 19.02
N ARG A 486 11.22 -18.48 18.41
CA ARG A 486 11.68 -18.08 17.06
C ARG A 486 12.79 -17.04 17.20
N PHE A 487 14.03 -17.50 17.26
CA PHE A 487 15.18 -16.64 16.88
C PHE A 487 15.17 -16.53 15.36
N THR A 488 14.69 -15.40 14.85
CA THR A 488 14.73 -15.08 13.42
C THR A 488 16.17 -14.74 13.01
N MET A 489 16.76 -15.53 12.11
CA MET A 489 18.01 -15.13 11.44
C MET A 489 17.72 -13.93 10.52
N PRO A 490 18.50 -12.83 10.56
CA PRO A 490 18.20 -11.61 9.79
C PRO A 490 18.23 -11.77 8.27
N ALA A 491 18.96 -12.76 7.73
CA ALA A 491 19.03 -13.02 6.28
C ALA A 491 19.07 -14.54 5.96
N PRO A 492 18.45 -14.99 4.85
CA PRO A 492 18.44 -16.41 4.47
C PRO A 492 19.85 -16.96 4.18
N ARG A 493 20.15 -18.19 4.65
CA ARG A 493 21.48 -18.84 4.50
C ARG A 493 21.95 -18.98 3.05
N TRP A 494 21.05 -19.06 2.08
CA TRP A 494 21.41 -19.15 0.66
C TRP A 494 21.97 -17.82 0.12
N VAL A 495 21.51 -16.68 0.64
CA VAL A 495 22.05 -15.35 0.33
C VAL A 495 23.50 -15.26 0.79
N ALA A 496 23.83 -15.77 1.99
CA ALA A 496 25.20 -15.81 2.48
C ALA A 496 26.13 -16.68 1.58
N ARG A 497 25.62 -17.78 1.01
CA ARG A 497 26.38 -18.63 0.09
C ARG A 497 26.60 -17.98 -1.27
N ALA A 498 25.60 -17.29 -1.82
CA ALA A 498 25.71 -16.53 -3.07
C ALA A 498 26.63 -15.30 -2.91
N ASN A 499 26.50 -14.57 -1.80
CA ASN A 499 27.31 -13.40 -1.47
C ASN A 499 28.81 -13.77 -1.34
N LYS A 500 29.10 -14.95 -0.78
CA LYS A 500 30.46 -15.50 -0.63
C LYS A 500 31.10 -15.86 -1.98
N LYS A 501 30.32 -16.23 -3.01
CA LYS A 501 30.82 -16.63 -4.34
C LYS A 501 30.99 -15.44 -5.30
N VAL A 502 30.17 -14.40 -5.19
CA VAL A 502 30.12 -13.29 -6.17
C VAL A 502 30.59 -11.97 -5.57
N LEU A 503 29.88 -11.41 -4.59
CA LEU A 503 30.18 -10.08 -4.05
C LEU A 503 31.52 -10.03 -3.31
N ASN A 504 31.82 -11.05 -2.50
CA ASN A 504 33.10 -11.16 -1.77
C ASN A 504 34.33 -11.28 -2.67
N ARG A 505 34.18 -11.65 -3.95
CA ARG A 505 35.30 -11.63 -4.90
C ARG A 505 35.59 -10.21 -5.38
N VAL A 506 34.56 -9.40 -5.58
CA VAL A 506 34.66 -8.02 -6.05
C VAL A 506 35.04 -7.06 -4.91
N THR A 507 34.43 -7.20 -3.74
CA THR A 507 34.69 -6.30 -2.59
C THR A 507 36.08 -6.47 -1.98
N LYS A 508 36.74 -7.62 -2.18
CA LYS A 508 38.13 -7.84 -1.72
C LYS A 508 39.13 -6.84 -2.31
N PHE A 509 38.90 -6.33 -3.53
CA PHE A 509 39.78 -5.37 -4.18
C PHE A 509 39.59 -3.93 -3.68
N ILE A 510 38.41 -3.62 -3.14
CA ILE A 510 38.00 -2.26 -2.75
C ILE A 510 38.09 -2.07 -1.22
N ALA A 511 37.92 -3.16 -0.45
CA ALA A 511 37.88 -3.15 1.00
C ALA A 511 39.10 -2.52 1.71
N PRO A 512 40.35 -2.64 1.23
CA PRO A 512 41.50 -2.01 1.89
C PRO A 512 41.49 -0.47 1.83
N TRP A 513 40.74 0.10 0.90
CA TRP A 513 40.72 1.54 0.58
C TRP A 513 39.43 2.25 1.02
N ALA A 514 38.37 1.50 1.32
CA ALA A 514 37.08 2.05 1.72
C ALA A 514 36.98 2.20 3.27
N PRO A 515 36.63 3.38 3.80
CA PRO A 515 36.46 3.58 5.24
C PRO A 515 35.43 2.60 5.85
N GLY A 516 35.81 1.88 6.90
CA GLY A 516 34.92 0.96 7.63
C GLY A 516 34.89 -0.48 7.11
N TRP A 517 35.68 -0.84 6.09
CA TRP A 517 35.86 -2.22 5.65
C TRP A 517 37.09 -2.88 6.29
N ALA A 518 36.94 -4.15 6.68
CA ALA A 518 38.01 -4.97 7.22
C ALA A 518 37.91 -6.42 6.72
N VAL A 519 39.04 -7.12 6.72
CA VAL A 519 39.12 -8.55 6.45
C VAL A 519 39.45 -9.26 7.76
N VAL A 520 38.51 -10.05 8.26
CA VAL A 520 38.74 -10.93 9.41
C VAL A 520 39.35 -12.23 8.92
N ILE A 521 40.54 -12.56 9.43
CA ILE A 521 41.28 -13.78 9.13
C ILE A 521 41.11 -14.72 10.32
N HIS A 522 40.36 -15.81 10.13
CA HIS A 522 40.01 -16.77 11.20
C HIS A 522 40.26 -18.20 10.75
N ARG A 523 40.54 -19.08 11.71
CA ARG A 523 40.76 -20.50 11.46
C ARG A 523 39.46 -21.27 11.70
N GLY A 524 39.09 -22.14 10.76
CA GLY A 524 37.89 -22.97 10.90
C GLY A 524 38.00 -23.96 12.04
N ARG A 525 37.09 -23.92 13.02
CA ARG A 525 37.12 -24.82 14.19
C ARG A 525 37.08 -26.31 13.84
N LYS A 526 36.45 -26.68 12.72
CA LYS A 526 36.36 -28.08 12.23
C LYS A 526 37.40 -28.42 11.15
N SER A 527 37.67 -27.49 10.24
CA SER A 527 38.52 -27.76 9.07
C SER A 527 39.99 -27.38 9.27
N GLN A 528 40.31 -26.63 10.33
CA GLN A 528 41.60 -26.02 10.61
C GLN A 528 42.17 -25.12 9.49
N ARG A 529 41.41 -24.89 8.41
CA ARG A 529 41.78 -24.01 7.28
C ARG A 529 41.62 -22.56 7.68
N VAL A 530 42.50 -21.71 7.15
CA VAL A 530 42.42 -20.25 7.31
C VAL A 530 41.41 -19.68 6.31
N TYR A 531 40.50 -18.86 6.80
CA TYR A 531 39.48 -18.17 6.02
C TYR A 531 39.64 -16.67 6.16
N ARG A 532 39.36 -15.94 5.06
CA ARG A 532 39.38 -14.47 5.01
C ARG A 532 37.96 -13.98 4.72
N THR A 533 37.37 -13.24 5.65
CA THR A 533 35.97 -12.78 5.58
C THR A 533 35.92 -11.24 5.58
N PRO A 534 35.60 -10.61 4.45
CA PRO A 534 35.44 -9.16 4.38
C PRO A 534 34.11 -8.75 5.02
N LEU A 535 34.15 -7.74 5.88
CA LEU A 535 33.01 -7.23 6.64
C LEU A 535 33.22 -5.78 7.08
N TRP A 536 32.19 -5.18 7.67
CA TRP A 536 32.30 -3.84 8.24
C TRP A 536 32.84 -3.91 9.66
N ALA A 537 34.00 -3.29 9.90
CA ALA A 537 34.59 -3.15 11.22
C ALA A 537 34.97 -1.68 11.44
N PHE A 538 34.55 -1.14 12.58
CA PHE A 538 34.79 0.25 12.94
C PHE A 538 35.67 0.30 14.19
N ARG A 539 36.73 1.12 14.12
CA ARG A 539 37.65 1.30 15.23
C ARG A 539 36.94 2.00 16.39
N ARG A 540 37.14 1.49 17.60
CA ARG A 540 36.79 2.11 18.89
C ARG A 540 38.05 2.20 19.75
N GLN A 541 37.98 2.89 20.89
CA GLN A 541 39.14 3.27 21.73
C GLN A 541 40.14 2.11 21.89
N ASP A 542 39.68 0.93 22.32
CA ASP A 542 40.56 -0.22 22.61
C ASP A 542 40.41 -1.41 21.65
N GLY A 543 39.67 -1.23 20.53
CA GLY A 543 39.25 -2.38 19.73
C GLY A 543 38.50 -2.07 18.45
N PHE A 544 37.79 -3.06 17.95
CA PHE A 544 36.89 -2.96 16.80
C PHE A 544 35.50 -3.45 17.14
N VAL A 545 34.50 -2.79 16.57
CA VAL A 545 33.11 -3.26 16.58
C VAL A 545 32.73 -3.67 15.17
N ILE A 546 32.20 -4.89 15.07
CA ILE A 546 31.82 -5.54 13.82
C ILE A 546 30.31 -5.81 13.84
N ALA A 547 29.59 -5.32 12.83
CA ALA A 547 28.16 -5.59 12.69
C ALA A 547 27.92 -7.02 12.16
N LEU A 548 27.09 -7.81 12.84
CA LEU A 548 26.81 -9.21 12.49
C LEU A 548 25.60 -9.31 11.57
N THR A 549 25.78 -8.95 10.31
CA THR A 549 24.71 -8.92 9.29
C THR A 549 24.02 -10.27 9.03
N TYR A 550 24.69 -11.38 9.36
CA TYR A 550 24.15 -12.75 9.26
C TYR A 550 23.94 -13.42 10.62
N GLY A 551 23.99 -12.63 11.68
CA GLY A 551 23.86 -13.05 13.08
C GLY A 551 25.08 -13.74 13.67
N SER A 552 25.06 -13.90 14.99
CA SER A 552 26.07 -14.53 15.84
C SER A 552 26.31 -16.01 15.53
N GLN A 553 25.37 -16.65 14.84
CA GLN A 553 25.46 -18.06 14.42
C GLN A 553 26.27 -18.28 13.13
N ALA A 554 26.73 -17.21 12.48
CA ALA A 554 27.59 -17.33 11.31
C ALA A 554 28.88 -18.09 11.63
N ASP A 555 29.34 -18.92 10.69
CA ASP A 555 30.48 -19.82 10.92
C ASP A 555 31.75 -19.08 11.32
N TRP A 556 32.00 -17.90 10.74
CA TRP A 556 33.18 -17.10 11.07
C TRP A 556 33.12 -16.55 12.49
N VAL A 557 31.95 -16.08 12.97
CA VAL A 557 31.78 -15.57 14.34
C VAL A 557 32.08 -16.68 15.34
N ARG A 558 31.51 -17.87 15.10
CA ARG A 558 31.72 -19.05 15.95
C ARG A 558 33.18 -19.53 15.93
N ASN A 559 33.91 -19.32 14.84
CA ASN A 559 35.35 -19.62 14.79
C ASN A 559 36.16 -18.61 15.62
N VAL A 560 35.86 -17.31 15.49
CA VAL A 560 36.54 -16.25 16.25
C VAL A 560 36.29 -16.42 17.76
N LEU A 561 35.05 -16.69 18.16
CA LEU A 561 34.69 -16.95 19.56
C LEU A 561 35.39 -18.21 20.11
N ALA A 562 35.47 -19.28 19.33
CA ALA A 562 36.12 -20.52 19.77
C ALA A 562 37.65 -20.41 19.87
N ALA A 563 38.26 -19.53 19.07
CA ALA A 563 39.70 -19.27 19.10
C ALA A 563 40.09 -18.13 20.04
N ASP A 564 39.12 -17.55 20.75
CA ASP A 564 39.26 -16.38 21.63
C ASP A 564 39.98 -15.18 20.97
N GLY A 565 39.83 -15.05 19.65
CA GLY A 565 40.53 -14.04 18.88
C GLY A 565 40.67 -14.38 17.40
N CYS A 566 41.22 -13.42 16.66
CA CYS A 566 41.55 -13.57 15.26
C CYS A 566 42.52 -12.47 14.82
N GLU A 567 42.86 -12.45 13.53
CA GLU A 567 43.52 -11.30 12.95
C GLU A 567 42.52 -10.47 12.13
N LEU A 568 42.69 -9.15 12.17
CA LEU A 568 41.86 -8.19 11.47
C LEU A 568 42.73 -7.27 10.63
N GLU A 569 42.46 -7.21 9.33
CA GLU A 569 43.18 -6.35 8.39
C GLU A 569 42.27 -5.22 7.90
N THR A 570 42.66 -3.97 8.12
CA THR A 570 41.90 -2.79 7.68
C THR A 570 42.85 -1.62 7.43
N ARG A 571 42.57 -0.78 6.43
CA ARG A 571 43.41 0.38 6.05
C ARG A 571 44.90 0.05 5.94
N ARG A 572 45.24 -1.11 5.34
CA ARG A 572 46.61 -1.64 5.18
C ARG A 572 47.38 -1.89 6.50
N ARG A 573 46.68 -1.99 7.62
CA ARG A 573 47.22 -2.38 8.92
C ARG A 573 46.62 -3.71 9.34
N ARG A 574 47.42 -4.54 10.00
CA ARG A 574 47.01 -5.86 10.49
C ARG A 574 47.05 -5.84 12.02
N TYR A 575 45.98 -6.30 12.65
CA TYR A 575 45.82 -6.32 14.10
C TYR A 575 45.61 -7.76 14.55
N GLN A 576 46.31 -8.16 15.60
CA GLN A 576 45.89 -9.29 16.42
C GLN A 576 44.79 -8.79 17.36
N VAL A 577 43.61 -9.40 17.30
CA VAL A 577 42.47 -9.04 18.14
C VAL A 577 42.02 -10.23 18.99
N GLY A 578 41.58 -9.96 20.21
CA GLY A 578 41.20 -10.95 21.22
C GLY A 578 39.96 -10.54 21.99
N SER A 579 39.60 -11.33 23.01
CA SER A 579 38.44 -11.06 23.88
C SER A 579 37.11 -10.83 23.13
N PRO A 580 36.74 -11.67 22.14
CA PRO A 580 35.53 -11.47 21.34
C PRO A 580 34.26 -11.55 22.18
N ARG A 581 33.46 -10.47 22.19
CA ARG A 581 32.18 -10.39 22.91
C ARG A 581 31.05 -10.05 21.95
N VAL A 582 30.07 -10.94 21.86
CA VAL A 582 28.83 -10.65 21.12
C VAL A 582 27.88 -9.90 22.03
N TYR A 583 27.32 -8.80 21.54
CA TYR A 583 26.32 -8.02 22.25
C TYR A 583 25.20 -7.60 21.30
N TYR A 584 24.10 -7.16 21.90
CA TYR A 584 22.90 -6.77 21.19
C TYR A 584 22.67 -5.27 21.42
N ASP A 585 22.48 -4.53 20.34
CA ASP A 585 22.25 -3.09 20.35
C ASP A 585 21.28 -2.72 19.23
N GLU A 586 20.00 -2.54 19.55
CA GLU A 586 18.99 -2.17 18.54
C GLU A 586 19.21 -0.78 17.96
N ASP A 587 19.91 0.09 18.68
CA ASP A 587 20.17 1.45 18.28
C ASP A 587 21.44 1.57 17.44
N ALA A 588 22.26 0.52 17.38
CA ALA A 588 23.57 0.51 16.73
C ALA A 588 24.38 1.77 17.08
N ALA A 589 24.36 2.13 18.37
CA ALA A 589 24.95 3.34 18.92
C ALA A 589 26.45 3.41 18.59
N ASP A 590 27.12 2.25 18.59
CA ASP A 590 28.53 2.10 18.26
C ASP A 590 28.84 2.18 16.75
N MET A 591 27.88 2.53 15.90
CA MET A 591 28.08 2.67 14.45
C MET A 591 27.97 4.14 13.99
N PRO A 592 28.72 4.55 12.95
CA PRO A 592 28.54 5.86 12.32
C PRO A 592 27.10 6.06 11.84
N ALA A 593 26.60 7.30 11.87
CA ALA A 593 25.18 7.62 11.64
C ALA A 593 24.56 6.97 10.38
N PHE A 594 25.30 6.94 9.27
CA PHE A 594 24.86 6.28 8.04
C PHE A 594 24.74 4.75 8.18
N ILE A 595 25.73 4.12 8.82
CA ILE A 595 25.76 2.67 9.04
C ILE A 595 24.72 2.26 10.07
N ARG A 596 24.55 3.06 11.13
CA ARG A 596 23.47 2.95 12.11
C ARG A 596 22.11 2.94 11.42
N PHE A 597 21.85 3.89 10.51
CA PHE A 597 20.62 3.93 9.74
C PHE A 597 20.42 2.67 8.89
N MET A 598 21.47 2.21 8.19
CA MET A 598 21.43 1.00 7.36
C MET A 598 21.15 -0.26 8.18
N LEU A 599 21.83 -0.45 9.31
CA LEU A 599 21.68 -1.64 10.16
C LEU A 599 20.31 -1.70 10.82
N ARG A 600 19.74 -0.56 11.22
CA ARG A 600 18.41 -0.48 11.84
C ARG A 600 17.27 -0.67 10.84
N ASN A 601 17.34 0.04 9.72
CA ASN A 601 16.17 0.22 8.85
C ASN A 601 16.20 -0.65 7.59
N VAL A 602 17.39 -1.11 7.17
CA VAL A 602 17.56 -1.83 5.89
C VAL A 602 17.95 -3.28 6.15
N ILE A 603 19.01 -3.52 6.92
CA ILE A 603 19.57 -4.86 7.14
C ILE A 603 18.91 -5.55 8.35
N LYS A 604 18.41 -4.78 9.32
CA LYS A 604 17.82 -5.26 10.59
C LYS A 604 18.76 -6.22 11.32
N ALA A 605 20.01 -5.81 11.51
CA ALA A 605 21.03 -6.59 12.22
C ALA A 605 21.37 -5.92 13.56
N PRO A 606 20.75 -6.37 14.67
CA PRO A 606 20.96 -5.80 16.00
C PRO A 606 22.12 -6.46 16.77
N GLU A 607 22.75 -7.51 16.23
CA GLU A 607 23.88 -8.19 16.87
C GLU A 607 25.22 -7.60 16.40
N PHE A 608 26.13 -7.43 17.34
CA PHE A 608 27.46 -6.90 17.13
C PHE A 608 28.50 -7.79 17.79
N LEU A 609 29.71 -7.77 17.24
CA LEU A 609 30.89 -8.40 17.83
C LEU A 609 31.91 -7.31 18.16
N ARG A 610 32.23 -7.15 19.44
CA ARG A 610 33.35 -6.35 19.90
C ARG A 610 34.58 -7.24 20.06
N VAL A 611 35.72 -6.77 19.58
CA VAL A 611 37.02 -7.41 19.74
C VAL A 611 38.03 -6.37 20.19
N ASP A 612 38.91 -6.73 21.12
CA ASP A 612 39.92 -5.82 21.66
C ASP A 612 41.24 -6.02 20.91
N VAL A 613 42.01 -4.96 20.73
CA VAL A 613 43.30 -5.04 20.02
C VAL A 613 44.36 -5.52 20.99
N VAL A 614 44.90 -6.70 20.73
CA VAL A 614 45.99 -7.30 21.53
C VAL A 614 47.33 -6.70 21.13
N ARG A 615 47.58 -6.60 19.82
CA ARG A 615 48.76 -5.90 19.26
C ARG A 615 48.57 -5.57 17.78
N GLU A 616 49.21 -4.51 17.32
CA GLU A 616 49.37 -4.22 15.89
C GLU A 616 50.52 -5.06 15.35
N LEU A 617 50.30 -5.75 14.23
CA LEU A 617 51.28 -6.58 13.54
C LEU A 617 51.95 -5.73 12.44
N SER A 618 53.27 -5.87 12.28
CA SER A 618 54.01 -5.21 11.21
C SER A 618 53.40 -5.56 9.84
N ALA A 619 53.26 -4.57 8.97
CA ALA A 619 52.80 -4.79 7.59
C ALA A 619 53.77 -5.76 6.89
N VAL A 620 53.21 -6.74 6.15
CA VAL A 620 53.98 -7.56 5.20
C VAL A 620 54.01 -6.83 3.87
#